data_AF-A0A7V3H6T8-F1
#
_entry.id   AF-A0A7V3H6T8-F1
#
_cell.length_a   1.000
_cell.length_b   1.000
_cell.length_c   1.000
_cell.angle_alpha   90.00
_cell.angle_beta   90.00
_cell.angle_gamma   90.00
#
_symmetry.space_group_name_H-M   'P 1'
#
loop_
_entity.id
_entity.type
_entity.pdbx_description
1 polymer ?
#
loop_
_entity_poly.entity_id
_entity_poly.type
_entity_poly.pdbx_seq_one_letter_code
_entity_poly.pdbx_strand_id
1 'polypeptide(L)'
;GRALEHLLTKMFSHPLPEVRELAALMKAEAQHVIPTLIKYAAPNAYMQETAKAVAALAAEVAGQIEPARTSGVRLVRAPEEAEAHLAAAILYTASRLPYDQVLEEVRCRPREVRERIITEYLARRGPHDAPLRALEHLTYTFEILVDFGAYRDLHRHRMATQLRQPLTPEHGYEMPKEAERYGFAALFREGMARAAEAYSALAPQFPEEAAYVLPLATRVRVLFTWNLRELHHFIALRSSRQGHPAYRRIAQETYRELHRVHPFLASFVRVDLKDYDLARA
;
A
#
# COMPACT_ATOMS: atom_id res chain seq x y z
N GLY A 1 9.45 21.97 12.18
CA GLY A 1 10.76 21.59 12.74
C GLY A 1 11.06 20.12 12.53
N ARG A 2 10.80 19.27 13.53
CA ARG A 2 11.20 17.84 13.53
C ARG A 2 10.78 17.02 12.31
N ALA A 3 9.57 17.23 11.79
CA ALA A 3 9.12 16.53 10.58
C ALA A 3 9.97 16.89 9.34
N LEU A 4 10.37 18.17 9.22
CA LEU A 4 11.26 18.62 8.14
C LEU A 4 12.68 18.13 8.34
N GLU A 5 13.20 18.17 9.57
CA GLU A 5 14.52 17.59 9.89
C GLU A 5 14.59 16.10 9.50
N HIS A 6 13.57 15.32 9.85
CA HIS A 6 13.47 13.91 9.46
C HIS A 6 13.40 13.72 7.94
N LEU A 7 12.62 14.55 7.25
CA LEU A 7 12.55 14.54 5.79
C LEU A 7 13.92 14.82 5.16
N LEU A 8 14.60 15.88 5.61
CA LEU A 8 15.93 16.26 5.11
C LEU A 8 16.96 15.17 5.38
N THR A 9 16.99 14.58 6.57
CA THR A 9 17.86 13.45 6.89
C THR A 9 17.62 12.26 5.94
N LYS A 10 16.36 11.93 5.64
CA LYS A 10 16.03 10.90 4.64
C LYS A 10 16.52 11.27 3.24
N MET A 11 16.30 12.51 2.81
CA MET A 11 16.71 12.96 1.47
C MET A 11 18.24 13.00 1.32
N PHE A 12 18.97 13.47 2.34
CA PHE A 12 20.44 13.41 2.35
C PHE A 12 20.98 11.97 2.35
N SER A 13 20.22 11.02 2.87
CA SER A 13 20.57 9.59 2.88
C SER A 13 20.12 8.85 1.62
N HIS A 14 19.40 9.51 0.71
CA HIS A 14 18.86 8.89 -0.50
C HIS A 14 19.99 8.52 -1.49
N PRO A 15 19.91 7.41 -2.24
CA PRO A 15 20.96 7.00 -3.18
C PRO A 15 21.11 7.93 -4.40
N LEU A 16 20.01 8.54 -4.85
CA LEU A 16 20.00 9.51 -5.96
C LEU A 16 20.68 10.86 -5.60
N PRO A 17 21.64 11.35 -6.41
CA PRO A 17 22.28 12.65 -6.23
C PRO A 17 21.31 13.84 -6.22
N GLU A 18 20.37 13.89 -7.15
CA GLU A 18 19.43 15.01 -7.31
C GLU A 18 18.50 15.18 -6.09
N VAL A 19 18.19 14.09 -5.38
CA VAL A 19 17.40 14.14 -4.13
C VAL A 19 18.23 14.77 -3.01
N ARG A 20 19.54 14.47 -2.95
CA ARG A 20 20.46 15.07 -1.98
C ARG A 20 20.70 16.55 -2.28
N GLU A 21 20.82 16.91 -3.56
CA GLU A 21 20.94 18.30 -4.00
C GLU A 21 19.69 19.12 -3.62
N LEU A 22 18.50 18.58 -3.89
CA LEU A 22 17.25 19.21 -3.47
C LEU A 22 17.18 19.37 -1.95
N ALA A 23 17.65 18.39 -1.19
CA ALA A 23 17.73 18.49 0.28
C ALA A 23 18.64 19.64 0.73
N ALA A 24 19.78 19.84 0.06
CA ALA A 24 20.69 20.94 0.37
C ALA A 24 20.01 22.30 0.12
N LEU A 25 19.33 22.46 -1.01
CA LEU A 25 18.56 23.68 -1.34
C LEU A 25 17.43 23.92 -0.33
N MET A 26 16.66 22.89 0.00
CA MET A 26 15.59 22.97 1.00
C MET A 26 16.12 23.34 2.39
N LYS A 27 17.28 22.79 2.78
CA LYS A 27 17.90 23.08 4.07
C LYS A 27 18.37 24.53 4.14
N ALA A 28 19.04 25.02 3.10
CA ALA A 28 19.50 26.42 3.02
C ALA A 28 18.34 27.41 3.23
N GLU A 29 17.24 27.23 2.51
CA GLU A 29 16.06 28.11 2.66
C GLU A 29 15.43 27.99 4.06
N ALA A 30 15.27 26.76 4.56
CA ALA A 30 14.67 26.53 5.87
C ALA A 30 15.53 27.08 7.04
N GLN A 31 16.84 27.23 6.86
CA GLN A 31 17.74 27.78 7.88
C GLN A 31 17.46 29.25 8.17
N HIS A 32 16.91 30.01 7.23
CA HIS A 32 16.51 31.39 7.47
C HIS A 32 15.31 31.52 8.43
N VAL A 33 14.48 30.48 8.54
CA VAL A 33 13.22 30.52 9.30
C VAL A 33 13.30 29.71 10.61
N ILE A 34 13.90 28.51 10.58
CA ILE A 34 13.92 27.58 11.71
C ILE A 34 15.30 26.91 11.95
N PRO A 35 16.39 27.68 12.07
CA PRO A 35 17.77 27.15 12.03
C PRO A 35 18.06 26.10 13.11
N THR A 36 17.53 26.29 14.33
CA THR A 36 17.76 25.37 15.45
C THR A 36 17.08 24.02 15.28
N LEU A 37 15.96 23.97 14.55
CA LEU A 37 15.15 22.76 14.38
C LEU A 37 15.62 21.84 13.26
N ILE A 38 16.57 22.28 12.43
CA ILE A 38 17.12 21.50 11.31
C ILE A 38 18.66 21.43 11.35
N LYS A 39 19.25 21.85 12.47
CA LYS A 39 20.70 21.89 12.67
C LYS A 39 21.35 20.53 12.40
N TYR A 40 20.70 19.45 12.82
CA TYR A 40 21.21 18.08 12.72
C TYR A 40 20.69 17.30 11.52
N ALA A 41 20.01 17.97 10.57
CA ALA A 41 19.64 17.36 9.30
C ALA A 41 20.91 17.06 8.48
N ALA A 42 21.30 15.79 8.42
CA ALA A 42 22.53 15.31 7.78
C ALA A 42 22.31 13.89 7.23
N PRO A 43 23.21 13.36 6.37
CA PRO A 43 23.19 11.96 5.97
C PRO A 43 23.22 11.03 7.18
N ASN A 44 22.45 9.93 7.11
CA ASN A 44 22.34 8.93 8.15
C ASN A 44 23.01 7.62 7.68
N ALA A 45 24.16 7.31 8.27
CA ALA A 45 24.96 6.12 7.96
C ALA A 45 24.14 4.82 8.09
N TYR A 46 23.33 4.69 9.15
CA TYR A 46 22.46 3.53 9.34
C TYR A 46 21.52 3.32 8.15
N MET A 47 20.89 4.37 7.61
CA MET A 47 20.01 4.22 6.45
C MET A 47 20.78 3.78 5.19
N GLN A 48 21.94 4.36 4.94
CA GLN A 48 22.74 4.09 3.74
C GLN A 48 23.41 2.73 3.77
N GLU A 49 24.04 2.38 4.89
CA GLU A 49 24.77 1.13 5.07
C GLU A 49 23.83 -0.06 5.19
N THR A 50 22.72 0.08 5.93
CA THR A 50 21.73 -1.00 6.07
C THR A 50 21.08 -1.35 4.74
N ALA A 51 20.74 -0.36 3.92
CA ALA A 51 20.14 -0.62 2.61
C ALA A 51 21.08 -1.45 1.71
N LYS A 52 22.38 -1.12 1.68
CA LYS A 52 23.40 -1.87 0.94
C LYS A 52 23.59 -3.28 1.49
N ALA A 53 23.71 -3.41 2.81
CA ALA A 53 23.91 -4.70 3.46
C ALA A 53 22.70 -5.64 3.24
N VAL A 54 21.48 -5.13 3.35
CA VAL A 54 20.25 -5.90 3.10
C VAL A 54 20.14 -6.30 1.62
N ALA A 55 20.53 -5.44 0.68
CA ALA A 55 20.53 -5.79 -0.74
C ALA A 55 21.51 -6.94 -1.05
N ALA A 56 22.72 -6.91 -0.46
CA ALA A 56 23.69 -7.99 -0.58
C ALA A 56 23.15 -9.31 0.02
N LEU A 57 22.57 -9.25 1.22
CA LEU A 57 21.98 -10.41 1.87
C LEU A 57 20.77 -10.96 1.10
N ALA A 58 19.97 -10.10 0.48
CA ALA A 58 18.84 -10.53 -0.35
C ALA A 58 19.31 -11.32 -1.58
N ALA A 59 20.43 -10.90 -2.20
CA ALA A 59 21.04 -11.65 -3.30
C ALA A 59 21.57 -13.02 -2.85
N GLU A 60 22.16 -13.11 -1.65
CA GLU A 60 22.62 -14.37 -1.05
C GLU A 60 21.46 -15.32 -0.73
N VAL A 61 20.43 -14.82 -0.04
CA VAL A 61 19.33 -15.63 0.50
C VAL A 61 18.31 -16.02 -0.57
N ALA A 62 18.03 -15.12 -1.52
CA ALA A 62 16.93 -15.27 -2.47
C ALA A 62 17.33 -15.12 -3.94
N GLY A 63 18.60 -14.81 -4.25
CA GLY A 63 19.04 -14.52 -5.62
C GLY A 63 19.00 -15.71 -6.59
N GLN A 64 18.94 -16.94 -6.08
CA GLN A 64 18.80 -18.17 -6.89
C GLN A 64 17.36 -18.68 -6.97
N ILE A 65 16.41 -18.01 -6.30
CA ILE A 65 15.02 -18.44 -6.27
C ILE A 65 14.31 -17.87 -7.49
N GLU A 66 13.83 -18.76 -8.36
CA GLU A 66 13.00 -18.36 -9.49
C GLU A 66 11.69 -17.73 -9.00
N PRO A 67 11.36 -16.50 -9.42
CA PRO A 67 10.17 -15.81 -8.95
C PRO A 67 8.90 -16.49 -9.47
N ALA A 68 7.99 -16.82 -8.56
CA ALA A 68 6.67 -17.31 -8.93
C ALA A 68 5.86 -16.23 -9.65
N ARG A 69 5.16 -16.62 -10.73
CA ARG A 69 4.23 -15.72 -11.43
C ARG A 69 2.96 -15.53 -10.60
N THR A 70 2.89 -14.41 -9.91
CA THR A 70 1.67 -13.96 -9.20
C THR A 70 1.06 -12.78 -9.93
N SER A 71 -0.26 -12.66 -9.93
CA SER A 71 -0.98 -11.52 -10.51
C SER A 71 -2.00 -10.95 -9.53
N GLY A 72 -2.27 -9.64 -9.63
CA GLY A 72 -3.36 -8.99 -8.90
C GLY A 72 -3.07 -8.83 -7.41
N VAL A 73 -4.09 -9.06 -6.58
CA VAL A 73 -4.04 -8.92 -5.12
C VAL A 73 -4.04 -10.28 -4.43
N ARG A 74 -3.15 -10.46 -3.45
CA ARG A 74 -3.10 -11.65 -2.58
C ARG A 74 -3.02 -11.26 -1.12
N LEU A 75 -3.88 -11.83 -0.28
CA LEU A 75 -3.76 -11.67 1.17
C LEU A 75 -2.63 -12.56 1.71
N VAL A 76 -1.61 -11.92 2.28
CA VAL A 76 -0.42 -12.56 2.85
C VAL A 76 -0.62 -12.89 4.33
N ARG A 77 -1.27 -11.98 5.07
CA ARG A 77 -1.51 -12.14 6.51
C ARG A 77 -2.87 -11.57 6.90
N ALA A 78 -3.62 -12.34 7.67
CA ALA A 78 -4.86 -11.91 8.31
C ALA A 78 -4.75 -12.10 9.84
N PRO A 79 -5.55 -11.36 10.63
CA PRO A 79 -5.61 -11.58 12.07
C PRO A 79 -6.35 -12.88 12.38
N GLU A 80 -5.83 -13.64 13.34
CA GLU A 80 -6.55 -14.78 13.92
C GLU A 80 -7.65 -14.29 14.86
N GLU A 81 -8.72 -15.08 15.02
CA GLU A 81 -9.85 -14.78 15.92
C GLU A 81 -10.40 -13.34 15.78
N ALA A 82 -10.43 -12.80 14.54
CA ALA A 82 -10.67 -11.40 14.27
C ALA A 82 -11.98 -10.86 14.90
N GLU A 83 -13.06 -11.64 14.84
CA GLU A 83 -14.35 -11.29 15.45
C GLU A 83 -14.25 -11.16 16.98
N ALA A 84 -13.50 -12.06 17.65
CA ALA A 84 -13.32 -12.01 19.10
C ALA A 84 -12.46 -10.80 19.52
N HIS A 85 -11.34 -10.59 18.83
CA HIS A 85 -10.47 -9.44 19.10
C HIS A 85 -11.19 -8.09 18.87
N LEU A 86 -12.01 -8.00 17.82
CA LEU A 86 -12.80 -6.79 17.55
C LEU A 86 -13.91 -6.58 18.59
N ALA A 87 -14.69 -7.61 18.91
CA ALA A 87 -15.73 -7.51 19.93
C ALA A 87 -15.13 -7.13 21.30
N ALA A 88 -13.97 -7.69 21.66
CA ALA A 88 -13.25 -7.32 22.87
C ALA A 88 -12.76 -5.88 22.83
N ALA A 89 -12.19 -5.40 21.71
CA ALA A 89 -11.76 -4.02 21.56
C ALA A 89 -12.93 -3.02 21.66
N ILE A 90 -14.11 -3.39 21.15
CA ILE A 90 -15.34 -2.61 21.29
C ILE A 90 -15.74 -2.52 22.76
N LEU A 91 -15.90 -3.67 23.43
CA LEU A 91 -16.31 -3.73 24.83
C LEU A 91 -15.30 -3.11 25.80
N TYR A 92 -14.00 -3.17 25.48
CA TYR A 92 -12.93 -2.63 26.31
C TYR A 92 -13.21 -1.17 26.69
N THR A 93 -13.60 -0.35 25.71
CA THR A 93 -13.92 1.08 25.92
C THR A 93 -15.17 1.32 26.77
N ALA A 94 -16.07 0.34 26.86
CA ALA A 94 -17.30 0.37 27.63
C ALA A 94 -17.20 -0.40 28.97
N SER A 95 -16.02 -0.95 29.28
CA SER A 95 -15.77 -1.75 30.48
C SER A 95 -14.72 -1.11 31.38
N ARG A 96 -14.60 -1.60 32.61
CA ARG A 96 -13.49 -1.28 33.51
C ARG A 96 -12.47 -2.41 33.62
N LEU A 97 -12.60 -3.44 32.76
CA LEU A 97 -11.79 -4.65 32.83
C LEU A 97 -10.53 -4.49 31.96
N PRO A 98 -9.40 -5.10 32.35
CA PRO A 98 -8.25 -5.27 31.47
C PRO A 98 -8.63 -6.01 30.18
N TYR A 99 -7.91 -5.71 29.08
CA TYR A 99 -8.21 -6.29 27.77
C TYR A 99 -8.29 -7.81 27.76
N ASP A 100 -7.35 -8.48 28.43
CA ASP A 100 -7.29 -9.95 28.45
C ASP A 100 -8.54 -10.58 29.08
N GLN A 101 -9.09 -9.95 30.14
CA GLN A 101 -10.33 -10.40 30.76
C GLN A 101 -11.54 -10.21 29.85
N VAL A 102 -11.60 -9.07 29.13
CA VAL A 102 -12.67 -8.83 28.16
C VAL A 102 -12.58 -9.84 27.00
N LEU A 103 -11.38 -10.12 26.52
CA LEU A 103 -11.16 -11.07 25.43
C LEU A 103 -11.53 -12.50 25.83
N GLU A 104 -11.14 -12.93 27.03
CA GLU A 104 -11.52 -14.25 27.56
C GLU A 104 -13.03 -14.38 27.71
N GLU A 105 -13.69 -13.36 28.27
CA GLU A 105 -15.13 -13.29 28.38
C GLU A 105 -15.80 -13.39 27.00
N VAL A 106 -15.33 -12.63 26.00
CA VAL A 106 -15.83 -12.66 24.62
C VAL A 106 -15.61 -14.00 23.94
N ARG A 107 -14.47 -14.67 24.18
CA ARG A 107 -14.17 -16.02 23.63
C ARG A 107 -15.08 -17.09 24.20
N CYS A 108 -15.45 -16.98 25.47
CA CYS A 108 -16.39 -17.89 26.13
C CYS A 108 -17.85 -17.70 25.67
N ARG A 109 -18.16 -16.63 24.91
CA ARG A 109 -19.50 -16.41 24.36
C ARG A 109 -19.67 -17.05 22.97
N PRO A 110 -20.90 -17.49 22.63
CA PRO A 110 -21.22 -17.94 21.28
C PRO A 110 -20.94 -16.89 20.22
N ARG A 111 -20.77 -17.33 18.97
CA ARG A 111 -20.44 -16.44 17.85
C ARG A 111 -21.45 -15.33 17.65
N GLU A 112 -22.73 -15.64 17.86
CA GLU A 112 -23.87 -14.73 17.71
C GLU A 112 -23.76 -13.52 18.64
N VAL A 113 -23.19 -13.69 19.84
CA VAL A 113 -22.99 -12.59 20.78
C VAL A 113 -21.90 -11.64 20.27
N ARG A 114 -20.81 -12.19 19.72
CA ARG A 114 -19.70 -11.42 19.12
C ARG A 114 -20.19 -10.64 17.91
N GLU A 115 -20.94 -11.30 17.03
CA GLU A 115 -21.55 -10.67 15.86
C GLU A 115 -22.53 -9.56 16.25
N ARG A 116 -23.34 -9.76 17.30
CA ARG A 116 -24.25 -8.72 17.81
C ARG A 116 -23.50 -7.48 18.28
N ILE A 117 -22.40 -7.64 19.03
CA ILE A 117 -21.57 -6.52 19.49
C ILE A 117 -21.02 -5.72 18.29
N ILE A 118 -20.47 -6.43 17.29
CA ILE A 118 -19.88 -5.80 16.09
C ILE A 118 -20.96 -5.10 15.25
N THR A 119 -22.10 -5.76 15.07
CA THR A 119 -23.24 -5.21 14.32
C THR A 119 -23.73 -3.92 14.97
N GLU A 120 -23.94 -3.93 16.28
CA GLU A 120 -24.38 -2.76 17.05
C GLU A 120 -23.40 -1.58 16.94
N TYR A 121 -22.10 -1.87 16.95
CA TYR A 121 -21.04 -0.88 16.80
C TYR A 121 -21.02 -0.21 15.42
N LEU A 122 -21.48 -0.91 14.37
CA LEU A 122 -21.46 -0.43 12.99
C LEU A 122 -22.83 0.04 12.47
N ALA A 123 -23.93 -0.29 13.15
CA ALA A 123 -25.31 -0.11 12.69
C ALA A 123 -25.68 1.35 12.37
N ARG A 124 -25.12 2.32 13.10
CA ARG A 124 -25.49 3.74 13.01
C ARG A 124 -24.65 4.55 12.02
N ARG A 125 -23.82 3.90 11.20
CA ARG A 125 -22.94 4.59 10.23
C ARG A 125 -23.74 5.17 9.07
N GLY A 126 -23.73 6.49 8.93
CA GLY A 126 -24.21 7.20 7.75
C GLY A 126 -23.34 6.97 6.50
N PRO A 127 -23.79 7.41 5.31
CA PRO A 127 -23.13 7.16 4.02
C PRO A 127 -21.68 7.67 3.92
N HIS A 128 -21.32 8.66 4.72
CA HIS A 128 -19.98 9.26 4.74
C HIS A 128 -19.19 8.95 6.02
N ASP A 129 -19.79 8.22 6.97
CA ASP A 129 -19.14 7.93 8.25
C ASP A 129 -18.12 6.80 8.12
N ALA A 130 -16.89 7.12 8.55
CA ALA A 130 -15.87 6.13 8.82
C ALA A 130 -16.27 5.28 10.03
N PRO A 131 -15.94 3.98 10.06
CA PRO A 131 -16.05 3.20 11.28
C PRO A 131 -15.21 3.82 12.40
N LEU A 132 -15.58 3.55 13.64
CA LEU A 132 -14.85 4.00 14.83
C LEU A 132 -13.59 3.16 15.09
N ARG A 133 -12.75 3.60 16.03
CA ARG A 133 -11.35 3.17 16.17
C ARG A 133 -11.09 1.71 16.58
N ALA A 134 -12.05 0.99 17.17
CA ALA A 134 -11.85 -0.42 17.52
C ALA A 134 -11.38 -1.30 16.34
N LEU A 135 -11.76 -0.94 15.10
CA LEU A 135 -11.34 -1.64 13.88
C LEU A 135 -9.84 -1.43 13.53
N GLU A 136 -9.16 -0.47 14.16
CA GLU A 136 -7.72 -0.24 13.97
C GLU A 136 -6.86 -1.39 14.54
N HIS A 137 -7.41 -2.21 15.44
CA HIS A 137 -6.69 -3.32 16.07
C HIS A 137 -6.59 -4.58 15.21
N LEU A 138 -7.27 -4.63 14.06
CA LEU A 138 -7.20 -5.75 13.12
C LEU A 138 -6.41 -5.33 11.88
N THR A 139 -5.26 -5.95 11.63
CA THR A 139 -4.39 -5.63 10.48
C THR A 139 -4.32 -6.76 9.46
N TYR A 140 -4.38 -6.40 8.18
CA TYR A 140 -4.30 -7.30 7.04
C TYR A 140 -3.16 -6.86 6.12
N THR A 141 -2.31 -7.80 5.73
CA THR A 141 -1.19 -7.56 4.83
C THR A 141 -1.48 -8.18 3.47
N PHE A 142 -1.42 -7.38 2.42
CA PHE A 142 -1.64 -7.78 1.03
C PHE A 142 -0.35 -7.59 0.24
N GLU A 143 -0.05 -8.56 -0.60
CA GLU A 143 0.86 -8.41 -1.74
C GLU A 143 0.03 -8.02 -2.96
N ILE A 144 0.44 -6.96 -3.64
CA ILE A 144 -0.27 -6.43 -4.80
C ILE A 144 0.74 -6.26 -5.94
N LEU A 145 0.41 -6.80 -7.10
CA LEU A 145 1.11 -6.51 -8.35
C LEU A 145 0.22 -5.60 -9.21
N VAL A 146 0.68 -4.38 -9.47
CA VAL A 146 -0.13 -3.32 -10.11
C VAL A 146 0.74 -2.46 -11.02
N ASP A 147 0.17 -1.83 -12.05
CA ASP A 147 0.89 -0.83 -12.83
C ASP A 147 1.32 0.37 -11.96
N PHE A 148 2.45 0.96 -12.32
CA PHE A 148 3.04 2.05 -11.57
C PHE A 148 2.15 3.30 -11.54
N GLY A 149 1.35 3.52 -12.59
CA GLY A 149 0.33 4.57 -12.64
C GLY A 149 -0.71 4.43 -11.53
N ALA A 150 -1.35 3.27 -11.43
CA ALA A 150 -2.30 2.99 -10.36
C ALA A 150 -1.64 2.96 -8.98
N TYR A 151 -0.40 2.47 -8.84
CA TYR A 151 0.35 2.60 -7.58
C TYR A 151 0.50 4.07 -7.13
N ARG A 152 0.69 5.01 -8.07
CA ARG A 152 0.75 6.44 -7.76
C ARG A 152 -0.56 7.01 -7.18
N ASP A 153 -1.68 6.33 -7.40
CA ASP A 153 -2.94 6.62 -6.72
C ASP A 153 -3.07 5.89 -5.39
N LEU A 154 -2.70 4.60 -5.36
CA LEU A 154 -2.80 3.75 -4.17
C LEU A 154 -1.92 4.25 -3.02
N HIS A 155 -0.69 4.70 -3.28
CA HIS A 155 0.23 5.13 -2.22
C HIS A 155 -0.24 6.36 -1.44
N ARG A 156 -1.25 7.08 -1.95
CA ARG A 156 -1.83 8.26 -1.28
C ARG A 156 -2.61 7.89 -0.01
N HIS A 157 -2.88 6.60 0.22
CA HIS A 157 -3.45 6.10 1.47
C HIS A 157 -2.38 6.05 2.56
N ARG A 158 -2.23 7.18 3.28
CA ARG A 158 -1.14 7.42 4.25
C ARG A 158 -1.30 6.64 5.56
N MET A 159 -2.54 6.37 5.95
CA MET A 159 -2.88 5.46 7.03
C MET A 159 -2.80 4.04 6.44
N ALA A 160 -1.56 3.55 6.29
CA ALA A 160 -1.18 2.22 5.82
C ALA A 160 0.33 2.05 5.99
N THR A 161 0.80 0.81 6.16
CA THR A 161 2.23 0.49 5.97
C THR A 161 2.45 0.02 4.55
N GLN A 162 3.42 0.61 3.86
CA GLN A 162 3.68 0.34 2.44
C GLN A 162 5.16 0.02 2.24
N LEU A 163 5.46 -1.10 1.59
CA LEU A 163 6.80 -1.44 1.10
C LEU A 163 6.70 -1.77 -0.38
N ARG A 164 7.53 -1.13 -1.20
CA ARG A 164 7.55 -1.30 -2.65
C ARG A 164 8.87 -1.94 -3.06
N GLN A 165 8.84 -2.91 -3.96
CA GLN A 165 10.05 -3.36 -4.63
C GLN A 165 10.60 -2.25 -5.57
N PRO A 166 11.87 -2.32 -6.00
CA PRO A 166 12.34 -1.49 -7.10
C PRO A 166 11.45 -1.63 -8.34
N LEU A 167 11.30 -0.55 -9.12
CA LEU A 167 10.58 -0.58 -10.38
C LEU A 167 11.53 -1.12 -11.46
N THR A 168 11.20 -2.29 -12.01
CA THR A 168 11.99 -3.00 -13.02
C THR A 168 11.05 -3.52 -14.11
N PRO A 169 11.53 -3.83 -15.33
CA PRO A 169 10.69 -4.39 -16.39
C PRO A 169 10.24 -5.83 -16.12
N GLU A 170 10.76 -6.51 -15.09
CA GLU A 170 10.62 -7.97 -14.92
C GLU A 170 9.21 -8.45 -14.60
N HIS A 171 8.40 -7.59 -14.01
CA HIS A 171 6.98 -7.89 -13.78
C HIS A 171 6.11 -7.63 -15.02
N GLY A 172 6.71 -7.17 -16.12
CA GLY A 172 6.02 -6.77 -17.34
C GLY A 172 5.21 -5.48 -17.14
N TYR A 173 4.12 -5.36 -17.89
CA TYR A 173 3.29 -4.16 -17.91
C TYR A 173 1.81 -4.48 -18.08
N GLU A 174 0.96 -3.51 -17.77
CA GLU A 174 -0.47 -3.56 -18.03
C GLU A 174 -0.78 -2.95 -19.40
N MET A 175 -1.43 -3.71 -20.27
CA MET A 175 -1.90 -3.23 -21.57
C MET A 175 -3.28 -2.56 -21.39
N PRO A 176 -3.45 -1.27 -21.73
CA PRO A 176 -4.77 -0.65 -21.75
C PRO A 176 -5.69 -1.33 -22.77
N LYS A 177 -6.92 -1.66 -22.37
CA LYS A 177 -7.91 -2.30 -23.26
C LYS A 177 -8.21 -1.42 -24.48
N GLU A 178 -8.12 -0.11 -24.33
CA GLU A 178 -8.31 0.88 -25.37
C GLU A 178 -7.21 0.76 -26.45
N ALA A 179 -5.97 0.51 -26.04
CA ALA A 179 -4.87 0.33 -26.99
C ALA A 179 -5.10 -0.91 -27.86
N GLU A 180 -5.66 -2.00 -27.30
CA GLU A 180 -6.08 -3.16 -28.08
C GLU A 180 -7.28 -2.85 -28.97
N ARG A 181 -8.33 -2.24 -28.40
CA ARG A 181 -9.58 -1.92 -29.09
C ARG A 181 -9.38 -1.03 -30.32
N TYR A 182 -8.46 -0.07 -30.25
CA TYR A 182 -8.21 0.89 -31.32
C TYR A 182 -7.00 0.54 -32.20
N GLY A 183 -6.45 -0.68 -32.07
CA GLY A 183 -5.39 -1.17 -32.97
C GLY A 183 -3.99 -0.63 -32.67
N PHE A 184 -3.76 0.02 -31.53
CA PHE A 184 -2.45 0.54 -31.11
C PHE A 184 -1.60 -0.48 -30.32
N ALA A 185 -2.08 -1.72 -30.15
CA ALA A 185 -1.39 -2.72 -29.35
C ALA A 185 0.05 -2.99 -29.82
N ALA A 186 0.31 -3.03 -31.14
CA ALA A 186 1.66 -3.26 -31.66
C ALA A 186 2.62 -2.12 -31.28
N LEU A 187 2.20 -0.86 -31.53
CA LEU A 187 2.95 0.34 -31.17
C LEU A 187 3.21 0.41 -29.66
N PHE A 188 2.22 0.06 -28.84
CA PHE A 188 2.36 0.03 -27.39
C PHE A 188 3.40 -1.00 -26.94
N ARG A 189 3.32 -2.23 -27.47
CA ARG A 189 4.29 -3.30 -27.16
C ARG A 189 5.72 -2.90 -27.56
N GLU A 190 5.89 -2.28 -28.72
CA GLU A 190 7.18 -1.77 -29.17
C GLU A 190 7.74 -0.71 -28.20
N GLY A 191 6.92 0.25 -27.78
CA GLY A 191 7.32 1.27 -26.80
C GLY A 191 7.75 0.66 -25.46
N MET A 192 7.01 -0.34 -24.96
CA MET A 192 7.37 -1.04 -23.72
C MET A 192 8.66 -1.86 -23.87
N ALA A 193 8.87 -2.52 -25.02
CA ALA A 193 10.10 -3.27 -25.29
C ALA A 193 11.33 -2.35 -25.33
N ARG A 194 11.23 -1.21 -26.03
CA ARG A 194 12.31 -0.21 -26.07
C ARG A 194 12.64 0.37 -24.69
N ALA A 195 11.63 0.56 -23.84
CA ALA A 195 11.86 1.01 -22.46
C ALA A 195 12.59 -0.06 -21.62
N ALA A 196 12.25 -1.34 -21.79
CA ALA A 196 12.95 -2.44 -21.11
C ALA A 196 14.40 -2.60 -21.59
N GLU A 197 14.65 -2.44 -22.90
CA GLU A 197 15.99 -2.41 -23.48
C GLU A 197 16.81 -1.24 -22.93
N ALA A 198 16.24 -0.04 -22.89
CA ALA A 198 16.89 1.14 -22.33
C ALA A 198 17.20 0.96 -20.83
N TYR A 199 16.27 0.39 -20.07
CA TYR A 199 16.51 0.04 -18.66
C TYR A 199 17.70 -0.91 -18.52
N SER A 200 17.75 -1.97 -19.32
CA SER A 200 18.81 -2.99 -19.28
C SER A 200 20.18 -2.40 -19.68
N ALA A 201 20.21 -1.43 -20.59
CA ALA A 201 21.43 -0.73 -20.98
C ALA A 201 21.94 0.23 -19.88
N LEU A 202 21.02 0.86 -19.11
CA LEU A 202 21.37 1.84 -18.07
C LEU A 202 21.70 1.19 -16.74
N ALA A 203 20.96 0.16 -16.32
CA ALA A 203 21.03 -0.41 -14.97
C ALA A 203 22.44 -0.84 -14.50
N PRO A 204 23.36 -1.35 -15.36
CA PRO A 204 24.71 -1.67 -14.93
C PRO A 204 25.54 -0.48 -14.45
N GLN A 205 25.30 0.72 -15.00
CA GLN A 205 26.02 1.95 -14.65
C GLN A 205 25.20 2.88 -13.74
N PHE A 206 23.88 2.89 -13.92
CA PHE A 206 22.94 3.79 -13.27
C PHE A 206 21.74 3.02 -12.69
N PRO A 207 21.93 2.14 -11.69
CA PRO A 207 20.90 1.22 -11.22
C PRO A 207 19.69 1.94 -10.57
N GLU A 208 19.90 3.11 -9.96
CA GLU A 208 18.86 3.87 -9.28
C GLU A 208 18.06 4.72 -10.28
N GLU A 209 18.73 5.28 -11.28
CA GLU A 209 18.17 6.15 -12.31
C GLU A 209 17.53 5.38 -13.47
N ALA A 210 17.95 4.13 -13.72
CA ALA A 210 17.45 3.31 -14.82
C ALA A 210 15.92 3.20 -14.82
N ALA A 211 15.28 3.21 -13.65
CA ALA A 211 13.82 3.16 -13.54
C ALA A 211 13.11 4.37 -14.17
N TYR A 212 13.80 5.49 -14.45
CA TYR A 212 13.20 6.70 -15.03
C TYR A 212 12.73 6.53 -16.48
N VAL A 213 13.26 5.53 -17.20
CA VAL A 213 12.83 5.26 -18.59
C VAL A 213 11.56 4.41 -18.65
N LEU A 214 11.13 3.82 -17.52
CA LEU A 214 10.01 2.88 -17.47
C LEU A 214 8.66 3.63 -17.50
N PRO A 215 7.76 3.30 -18.44
CA PRO A 215 6.42 3.90 -18.50
C PRO A 215 5.56 3.56 -17.28
N LEU A 216 4.53 4.37 -17.02
CA LEU A 216 3.59 4.14 -15.92
C LEU A 216 2.84 2.80 -16.01
N ALA A 217 2.75 2.21 -17.19
CA ALA A 217 2.16 0.89 -17.40
C ALA A 217 3.00 -0.25 -16.80
N THR A 218 4.28 -0.02 -16.51
CA THR A 218 5.19 -1.02 -15.92
C THR A 218 4.66 -1.47 -14.57
N ARG A 219 4.61 -2.78 -14.34
CA ARG A 219 4.10 -3.35 -13.09
C ARG A 219 5.13 -3.24 -11.98
N VAL A 220 4.65 -2.98 -10.77
CA VAL A 220 5.43 -2.96 -9.55
C VAL A 220 4.74 -3.78 -8.47
N ARG A 221 5.56 -4.48 -7.69
CA ARG A 221 5.10 -5.27 -6.56
C ARG A 221 5.19 -4.46 -5.28
N VAL A 222 4.11 -4.48 -4.51
CA VAL A 222 3.97 -3.73 -3.28
C VAL A 222 3.35 -4.60 -2.19
N LEU A 223 3.85 -4.43 -0.98
CA LEU A 223 3.25 -4.94 0.24
C LEU A 223 2.50 -3.79 0.92
N PHE A 224 1.20 -3.95 1.09
CA PHE A 224 0.35 -3.02 1.83
C PHE A 224 -0.17 -3.71 3.08
N THR A 225 -0.01 -3.07 4.24
CA THR A 225 -0.71 -3.46 5.46
C THR A 225 -1.69 -2.37 5.84
N TRP A 226 -2.97 -2.74 5.88
CA TRP A 226 -4.06 -1.89 6.33
C TRP A 226 -4.68 -2.46 7.59
N ASN A 227 -5.10 -1.61 8.51
CA ASN A 227 -6.09 -2.03 9.49
C ASN A 227 -7.49 -2.12 8.87
N LEU A 228 -8.43 -2.79 9.54
CA LEU A 228 -9.78 -2.99 9.00
C LEU A 228 -10.50 -1.65 8.78
N ARG A 229 -10.26 -0.64 9.63
CA ARG A 229 -10.83 0.71 9.47
C ARG A 229 -10.36 1.36 8.16
N GLU A 230 -9.07 1.21 7.84
CA GLU A 230 -8.49 1.69 6.59
C GLU A 230 -9.01 0.90 5.39
N LEU A 231 -9.23 -0.41 5.50
CA LEU A 231 -9.85 -1.21 4.45
C LEU A 231 -11.26 -0.72 4.11
N HIS A 232 -12.08 -0.35 5.10
CA HIS A 232 -13.38 0.28 4.85
C HIS A 232 -13.26 1.55 4.00
N HIS A 233 -12.24 2.38 4.26
CA HIS A 233 -12.02 3.61 3.51
C HIS A 233 -11.47 3.33 2.11
N PHE A 234 -10.41 2.52 2.02
CA PHE A 234 -9.72 2.15 0.79
C PHE A 234 -10.69 1.55 -0.23
N ILE A 235 -11.41 0.49 0.18
CA ILE A 235 -12.30 -0.27 -0.69
C ILE A 235 -13.43 0.63 -1.18
N ALA A 236 -14.09 1.36 -0.28
CA ALA A 236 -15.21 2.23 -0.64
C ALA A 236 -14.79 3.34 -1.61
N LEU A 237 -13.66 4.00 -1.37
CA LEU A 237 -13.19 5.10 -2.20
C LEU A 237 -12.70 4.60 -3.57
N ARG A 238 -11.86 3.56 -3.58
CA ARG A 238 -11.15 3.14 -4.80
C ARG A 238 -11.94 2.19 -5.68
N SER A 239 -12.98 1.53 -5.16
CA SER A 239 -13.94 0.79 -5.99
C SER A 239 -15.01 1.68 -6.64
N SER A 240 -15.17 2.93 -6.19
CA SER A 240 -16.24 3.84 -6.66
C SER A 240 -16.23 4.08 -8.17
N ARG A 241 -17.42 4.37 -8.76
CA ARG A 241 -17.61 4.67 -10.20
C ARG A 241 -16.56 5.60 -10.81
N GLN A 242 -16.12 6.62 -10.08
CA GLN A 242 -15.17 7.64 -10.54
C GLN A 242 -13.71 7.14 -10.59
N GLY A 243 -13.44 5.95 -10.07
CA GLY A 243 -12.11 5.37 -10.04
C GLY A 243 -11.57 4.97 -11.40
N HIS A 244 -10.26 5.07 -11.59
CA HIS A 244 -9.55 4.48 -12.72
C HIS A 244 -9.68 2.94 -12.69
N PRO A 245 -9.94 2.27 -13.83
CA PRO A 245 -10.16 0.82 -13.89
C PRO A 245 -9.10 -0.01 -13.18
N ALA A 246 -7.81 0.37 -13.33
CA ALA A 246 -6.69 -0.35 -12.73
C ALA A 246 -6.77 -0.43 -11.19
N TYR A 247 -6.87 0.69 -10.47
CA TYR A 247 -6.95 0.64 -9.00
C TYR A 247 -8.32 0.21 -8.48
N ARG A 248 -9.38 0.32 -9.29
CA ARG A 248 -10.69 -0.26 -8.95
C ARG A 248 -10.61 -1.76 -8.84
N ARG A 249 -9.97 -2.42 -9.81
CA ARG A 249 -9.73 -3.86 -9.79
C ARG A 249 -9.01 -4.25 -8.51
N ILE A 250 -7.95 -3.52 -8.13
CA ILE A 250 -7.23 -3.75 -6.87
C ILE A 250 -8.18 -3.64 -5.68
N ALA A 251 -8.99 -2.58 -5.57
CA ALA A 251 -9.93 -2.41 -4.46
C ALA A 251 -10.97 -3.54 -4.36
N GLN A 252 -11.49 -3.99 -5.50
CA GLN A 252 -12.45 -5.09 -5.57
C GLN A 252 -11.80 -6.43 -5.21
N GLU A 253 -10.58 -6.70 -5.67
CA GLU A 253 -9.83 -7.91 -5.31
C GLU A 253 -9.44 -7.91 -3.82
N THR A 254 -9.03 -6.78 -3.26
CA THR A 254 -8.82 -6.62 -1.81
C THR A 254 -10.09 -6.95 -1.02
N TYR A 255 -11.26 -6.48 -1.48
CA TYR A 255 -12.54 -6.85 -0.87
C TYR A 255 -12.81 -8.36 -0.96
N ARG A 256 -12.59 -8.98 -2.13
CA ARG A 256 -12.80 -10.42 -2.32
C ARG A 256 -11.91 -11.25 -1.38
N GLU A 257 -10.65 -10.86 -1.23
CA GLU A 257 -9.73 -11.53 -0.30
C GLU A 257 -10.16 -11.36 1.17
N LEU A 258 -10.62 -10.16 1.56
CA LEU A 258 -11.18 -9.94 2.90
C LEU A 258 -12.44 -10.79 3.13
N HIS A 259 -13.36 -10.81 2.16
CA HIS A 259 -14.58 -11.60 2.22
C HIS A 259 -14.31 -13.10 2.28
N ARG A 260 -13.27 -13.58 1.60
CA ARG A 260 -12.85 -14.99 1.62
C ARG A 260 -12.45 -15.45 3.01
N VAL A 261 -11.73 -14.62 3.78
CA VAL A 261 -11.24 -15.00 5.12
C VAL A 261 -12.20 -14.62 6.25
N HIS A 262 -12.88 -13.47 6.15
CA HIS A 262 -13.78 -12.94 7.18
C HIS A 262 -15.07 -12.39 6.55
N PRO A 263 -15.98 -13.26 6.07
CA PRO A 263 -17.19 -12.84 5.35
C PRO A 263 -18.11 -11.94 6.19
N PHE A 264 -18.24 -12.22 7.49
CA PHE A 264 -19.04 -11.38 8.40
C PHE A 264 -18.46 -9.97 8.57
N LEU A 265 -17.15 -9.82 8.69
CA LEU A 265 -16.54 -8.47 8.77
C LEU A 265 -16.63 -7.75 7.42
N ALA A 266 -16.45 -8.48 6.32
CA ALA A 266 -16.53 -7.94 4.97
C ALA A 266 -17.92 -7.41 4.61
N SER A 267 -19.00 -7.99 5.15
CA SER A 267 -20.37 -7.55 4.83
C SER A 267 -20.68 -6.11 5.26
N PHE A 268 -19.89 -5.54 6.17
CA PHE A 268 -20.01 -4.13 6.57
C PHE A 268 -19.17 -3.17 5.69
N VAL A 269 -18.36 -3.69 4.78
CA VAL A 269 -17.54 -2.89 3.86
C VAL A 269 -18.37 -2.48 2.66
N ARG A 270 -18.42 -1.17 2.39
CA ARG A 270 -19.04 -0.62 1.19
C ARG A 270 -18.11 -0.87 0.02
N VAL A 271 -18.61 -1.53 -1.02
CA VAL A 271 -17.83 -1.86 -2.22
C VAL A 271 -18.71 -1.74 -3.47
N ASP A 272 -18.16 -1.20 -4.55
CA ASP A 272 -18.76 -1.27 -5.87
C ASP A 272 -18.05 -2.33 -6.73
N LEU A 273 -18.70 -3.49 -6.87
CA LEU A 273 -18.18 -4.63 -7.63
C LEU A 273 -18.51 -4.56 -9.13
N LYS A 274 -19.18 -3.51 -9.60
CA LYS A 274 -19.51 -3.36 -11.03
C LYS A 274 -18.28 -2.91 -11.82
N ASP A 275 -18.26 -3.30 -13.09
CA ASP A 275 -17.32 -2.80 -14.09
C ASP A 275 -17.96 -1.67 -14.89
N TYR A 276 -17.15 -0.67 -15.26
CA TYR A 276 -17.59 0.46 -16.08
C TYR A 276 -16.52 0.71 -17.15
N ASP A 277 -16.96 0.86 -18.40
CA ASP A 277 -16.04 1.04 -19.53
C ASP A 277 -15.41 2.44 -19.57
N LEU A 278 -16.03 3.44 -18.96
CA LEU A 278 -15.53 4.82 -18.91
C LEU A 278 -15.78 5.43 -17.53
N ALA A 279 -14.76 6.07 -16.96
CA ALA A 279 -14.88 6.81 -15.69
C ALA A 279 -15.76 8.07 -15.80
N ARG A 280 -16.31 8.37 -16.98
CA ARG A 280 -17.27 9.45 -17.23
C ARG A 280 -18.26 9.07 -18.33
N ALA A 281 -19.51 8.87 -17.93
CA ALA A 281 -20.73 9.14 -18.70
C ALA A 281 -21.73 9.72 -17.71
#